data_AF-A0A4S9FAC3-F1
#
_entry.id   AF-A0A4S9FAC3-F1
#
_cell.length_a   1.000
_cell.length_b   1.000
_cell.length_c   1.000
_cell.angle_alpha   90.00
_cell.angle_beta   90.00
_cell.angle_gamma   90.00
#
_symmetry.space_group_name_H-M   'P 1'
#
loop_
_entity.id
_entity.type
_entity.pdbx_description
1 polymer ?
#
loop_
_entity_poly.entity_id
_entity_poly.type
_entity_poly.pdbx_seq_one_letter_code
_entity_poly.pdbx_strand_id
1 'polypeptide(L)'
;MARVRSKSKDAEVRAKPLTKSGVVKKTPVKPTAKRGRTTSTPPPPPPPTTTRSSRSQSRTRRPSYQIQEAQFSDNKSKSVSKDDDQLVPLDKNISSDELVRTAVPATKLPRIYWITNYRELSPPWIGCSDFVPPVYVEYLMRSKKRLALGKKWEEGKNDKITNMEGALHTFVTSIELAWLHGERGYNKGHTFTPYLHNGKFRSGRQVLVSNMIHQDFENGAVMMVLSALTTEETTLGVDFNVPSTKEKQSRNIRNEYDDALRRLMVHHLTLDGQLPSIEEGSATAMSRVQAKAFLTNKVLKVACTNVLEQVKNKLFWLRNATLKSKTDRPLLSLEILVATAFHQFRNEMETLEKVCPQGYVYTFSAPKIFIGAFGPDDGLMACIYAAGLKHYIQTTKLKNMRVFQVPDIPGEWVSWMKMAMSEVAGVQIMTRPELYSNKKTPLDSYSPPSAGTMLVLHNCSDAFGQNIRYESGVGSLDAIIGRFTSAAGSLINSREDLVSRVAVFGE
;
A
#
# COMPACT_ATOMS: atom_id res chain seq x y z
N MET A 1 16.15 -52.80 -9.28
CA MET A 1 15.03 -53.14 -8.36
C MET A 1 14.01 -52.01 -8.45
N ALA A 2 13.01 -52.09 -9.35
CA ALA A 2 11.61 -52.49 -9.07
C ALA A 2 10.96 -51.66 -7.95
N ARG A 3 9.88 -50.90 -8.17
CA ARG A 3 8.58 -51.31 -8.72
C ARG A 3 7.82 -50.17 -9.41
N VAL A 4 7.31 -50.48 -10.60
CA VAL A 4 6.14 -49.87 -11.24
C VAL A 4 4.89 -50.63 -10.74
N ARG A 5 3.78 -49.93 -10.52
CA ARG A 5 2.44 -50.54 -10.49
C ARG A 5 1.47 -49.69 -11.31
N SER A 6 0.99 -50.30 -12.38
CA SER A 6 -0.17 -49.93 -13.18
C SER A 6 -1.38 -50.81 -12.80
N LYS A 7 -2.59 -50.31 -13.11
CA LYS A 7 -3.82 -51.00 -13.61
C LYS A 7 -5.04 -50.10 -13.27
N SER A 8 -5.70 -49.45 -14.23
CA SER A 8 -6.76 -49.93 -15.15
C SER A 8 -8.10 -50.16 -14.42
N LYS A 9 -9.31 -49.93 -14.92
CA LYS A 9 -9.89 -49.43 -16.19
C LYS A 9 -11.43 -49.42 -15.97
N ASP A 10 -12.13 -48.59 -16.75
CA ASP A 10 -13.47 -48.76 -17.33
C ASP A 10 -14.73 -48.91 -16.44
N ALA A 11 -15.69 -47.99 -16.62
CA ALA A 11 -17.01 -48.30 -17.20
C ALA A 11 -17.86 -47.02 -17.41
N GLU A 12 -18.08 -46.69 -18.68
CA GLU A 12 -19.23 -45.92 -19.20
C GLU A 12 -20.55 -46.64 -18.89
N VAL A 13 -21.68 -45.91 -18.85
CA VAL A 13 -22.92 -46.23 -19.60
C VAL A 13 -24.04 -45.19 -19.33
N ARG A 14 -24.49 -44.57 -20.45
CA ARG A 14 -25.85 -44.11 -20.85
C ARG A 14 -26.63 -43.14 -19.95
N ALA A 15 -26.94 -41.91 -20.40
CA ALA A 15 -27.89 -41.46 -21.44
C ALA A 15 -29.31 -41.16 -20.89
N LYS A 16 -29.73 -39.91 -21.20
CA LYS A 16 -31.02 -39.15 -21.04
C LYS A 16 -32.27 -39.96 -21.50
N PRO A 17 -33.56 -39.48 -21.50
CA PRO A 17 -34.06 -38.07 -21.50
C PRO A 17 -35.51 -37.75 -21.00
N LEU A 18 -35.91 -36.46 -21.18
CA LEU A 18 -37.26 -35.91 -21.51
C LEU A 18 -38.34 -35.91 -20.38
N THR A 19 -39.19 -34.90 -20.18
CA THR A 19 -40.12 -34.17 -21.09
C THR A 19 -40.71 -32.93 -20.36
N LYS A 20 -40.86 -31.77 -21.03
CA LYS A 20 -42.12 -31.08 -21.52
C LYS A 20 -43.11 -30.67 -20.40
N SER A 21 -43.85 -29.56 -20.40
CA SER A 21 -44.35 -28.61 -21.43
C SER A 21 -45.11 -27.48 -20.70
N GLY A 22 -45.00 -26.21 -21.10
CA GLY A 22 -46.07 -25.47 -21.79
C GLY A 22 -46.66 -24.37 -20.88
N VAL A 23 -47.38 -23.31 -21.27
CA VAL A 23 -47.87 -22.70 -22.52
C VAL A 23 -48.53 -21.37 -22.03
N VAL A 24 -48.08 -20.17 -22.42
CA VAL A 24 -48.73 -19.23 -23.38
C VAL A 24 -49.69 -18.14 -22.80
N LYS A 25 -49.37 -16.87 -23.14
CA LYS A 25 -50.21 -15.71 -23.60
C LYS A 25 -50.71 -14.58 -22.65
N LYS A 26 -50.46 -13.36 -23.20
CA LYS A 26 -51.36 -12.21 -23.49
C LYS A 26 -51.28 -10.96 -22.59
N THR A 27 -50.69 -9.90 -23.17
CA THR A 27 -51.10 -8.48 -23.06
C THR A 27 -52.40 -8.24 -23.86
N PRO A 28 -53.21 -7.22 -23.49
CA PRO A 28 -53.29 -5.98 -24.29
C PRO A 28 -53.51 -4.69 -23.44
N VAL A 29 -52.83 -3.57 -23.70
CA VAL A 29 -53.20 -2.39 -24.53
C VAL A 29 -54.31 -1.46 -23.95
N LYS A 30 -53.94 -0.19 -23.71
CA LYS A 30 -54.77 1.01 -23.40
C LYS A 30 -55.72 1.37 -24.56
N PRO A 31 -56.71 2.28 -24.36
CA PRO A 31 -56.53 3.64 -24.93
C PRO A 31 -57.23 4.82 -24.20
N THR A 32 -56.55 6.00 -24.28
CA THR A 32 -56.97 7.43 -24.50
C THR A 32 -58.36 7.95 -24.04
N ALA A 33 -58.57 9.22 -23.63
CA ALA A 33 -58.17 10.49 -24.28
C ALA A 33 -58.51 11.78 -23.47
N LYS A 34 -57.72 12.86 -23.71
CA LYS A 34 -58.03 14.32 -23.90
C LYS A 34 -58.88 15.07 -22.84
N ARG A 35 -58.58 16.33 -22.44
CA ARG A 35 -58.38 17.56 -23.24
C ARG A 35 -58.00 18.74 -22.30
N GLY A 36 -57.28 19.76 -22.80
CA GLY A 36 -57.15 21.07 -22.12
C GLY A 36 -55.81 21.78 -22.38
N ARG A 37 -55.77 22.71 -23.32
CA ARG A 37 -54.61 23.51 -23.78
C ARG A 37 -54.84 24.96 -23.40
N THR A 38 -53.86 25.63 -22.78
CA THR A 38 -53.68 27.09 -22.84
C THR A 38 -52.20 27.42 -22.97
N THR A 39 -51.91 28.22 -23.98
CA THR A 39 -50.60 28.74 -24.38
C THR A 39 -50.36 30.09 -23.69
N SER A 40 -49.18 30.27 -23.10
CA SER A 40 -48.59 31.61 -22.92
C SER A 40 -47.07 31.50 -23.02
N THR A 41 -46.51 32.31 -23.93
CA THR A 41 -45.08 32.42 -24.25
C THR A 41 -44.44 33.49 -23.34
N PRO A 42 -43.33 33.20 -22.64
CA PRO A 42 -42.51 34.22 -22.00
C PRO A 42 -41.40 34.75 -22.94
N PRO A 43 -40.88 35.98 -22.73
CA PRO A 43 -39.92 36.66 -23.61
C PRO A 43 -38.49 36.10 -23.49
N PRO A 44 -37.60 36.39 -24.46
CA PRO A 44 -36.24 35.83 -24.51
C PRO A 44 -35.30 36.45 -23.47
N PRO A 45 -34.25 35.72 -23.04
CA PRO A 45 -33.32 36.17 -22.02
C PRO A 45 -32.29 37.19 -22.56
N PRO A 46 -31.73 38.06 -21.70
CA PRO A 46 -30.69 39.02 -22.07
C PRO A 46 -29.32 38.35 -22.31
N PRO A 47 -28.40 38.99 -23.07
CA PRO A 47 -27.10 38.43 -23.41
C PRO A 47 -26.13 38.39 -22.21
N PRO A 48 -25.10 37.53 -22.25
CA PRO A 48 -24.31 37.20 -21.06
C PRO A 48 -23.30 38.28 -20.69
N THR A 49 -23.42 38.80 -19.47
CA THR A 49 -22.35 39.53 -18.79
C THR A 49 -21.26 38.56 -18.35
N THR A 50 -20.05 38.80 -18.83
CA THR A 50 -18.80 38.16 -18.42
C THR A 50 -18.43 38.58 -16.99
N THR A 51 -18.81 37.79 -16.01
CA THR A 51 -18.22 37.87 -14.66
C THR A 51 -17.49 36.57 -14.33
N ARG A 52 -16.16 36.70 -14.44
CA ARG A 52 -15.09 35.83 -13.96
C ARG A 52 -15.44 35.26 -12.58
N SER A 53 -15.87 34.01 -12.51
CA SER A 53 -16.15 33.33 -11.24
C SER A 53 -14.84 32.84 -10.61
N SER A 54 -14.34 33.63 -9.66
CA SER A 54 -13.40 33.17 -8.65
C SER A 54 -14.10 32.16 -7.74
N ARG A 55 -14.06 30.87 -8.11
CA ARG A 55 -14.41 29.77 -7.20
C ARG A 55 -13.24 29.55 -6.23
N SER A 56 -13.23 30.34 -5.16
CA SER A 56 -12.66 29.88 -3.89
C SER A 56 -13.70 28.94 -3.27
N GLN A 57 -13.46 27.64 -3.35
CA GLN A 57 -14.19 26.68 -2.54
C GLN A 57 -13.60 26.75 -1.13
N SER A 58 -14.29 27.43 -0.23
CA SER A 58 -14.03 27.33 1.21
C SER A 58 -14.32 25.90 1.66
N ARG A 59 -13.27 25.07 1.76
CA ARG A 59 -13.32 23.81 2.52
C ARG A 59 -13.72 24.15 3.96
N THR A 60 -14.87 23.65 4.39
CA THR A 60 -15.27 23.68 5.81
C THR A 60 -14.13 23.09 6.63
N ARG A 61 -13.59 23.87 7.57
CA ARG A 61 -12.45 23.46 8.40
C ARG A 61 -12.90 22.26 9.24
N ARG A 62 -12.28 21.09 9.02
CA ARG A 62 -12.59 19.86 9.76
C ARG A 62 -12.33 20.07 11.27
N PRO A 63 -13.09 19.41 12.17
CA PRO A 63 -12.86 19.48 13.61
C PRO A 63 -11.40 19.14 13.96
N SER A 64 -10.79 19.91 14.86
CA SER A 64 -9.44 19.63 15.35
C SER A 64 -9.49 18.72 16.57
N TYR A 65 -8.63 17.70 16.63
CA TYR A 65 -8.44 16.82 17.78
C TYR A 65 -6.99 16.96 18.31
N GLN A 66 -6.76 16.65 19.58
CA GLN A 66 -5.44 16.63 20.20
C GLN A 66 -5.09 15.23 20.70
N ILE A 67 -3.93 14.74 20.29
CA ILE A 67 -3.32 13.56 20.89
C ILE A 67 -2.43 14.05 22.01
N GLN A 68 -2.75 13.66 23.24
CA GLN A 68 -1.93 13.98 24.41
C GLN A 68 -0.77 12.96 24.48
N GLU A 69 0.45 13.46 24.30
CA GLU A 69 1.66 12.64 24.29
C GLU A 69 1.99 12.17 25.71
N ALA A 70 1.72 10.90 26.03
CA ALA A 70 2.36 10.26 27.16
C ALA A 70 3.83 10.00 26.82
N GLN A 71 4.74 10.27 27.76
CA GLN A 71 6.16 10.00 27.56
C GLN A 71 6.38 8.52 27.26
N PHE A 72 6.78 8.20 26.03
CA PHE A 72 7.19 6.86 25.62
C PHE A 72 8.55 6.50 26.26
N SER A 73 8.63 6.35 27.59
CA SER A 73 9.77 5.88 28.41
C SER A 73 11.21 6.35 28.05
N ASP A 74 11.82 7.08 28.99
CA ASP A 74 13.26 7.29 29.30
C ASP A 74 14.30 7.78 28.29
N ASN A 75 13.98 7.93 27.00
CA ASN A 75 14.89 8.66 26.09
C ASN A 75 14.34 10.05 25.80
N LYS A 76 15.04 11.08 26.27
CA LYS A 76 14.79 12.49 25.93
C LYS A 76 14.64 12.64 24.41
N SER A 77 13.42 12.80 23.93
CA SER A 77 13.11 13.03 22.53
C SER A 77 13.54 14.45 22.13
N LYS A 78 14.21 14.58 20.98
CA LYS A 78 14.34 15.88 20.31
C LYS A 78 13.11 16.03 19.43
N SER A 79 12.37 17.11 19.66
CA SER A 79 11.20 17.48 18.86
C SER A 79 11.57 17.59 17.38
N VAL A 80 10.86 16.88 16.52
CA VAL A 80 10.93 17.05 15.06
C VAL A 80 10.33 18.42 14.73
N SER A 81 11.13 19.36 14.20
CA SER A 81 10.64 20.67 13.78
C SER A 81 9.73 20.53 12.54
N LYS A 82 8.63 21.29 12.52
CA LYS A 82 7.61 21.22 11.47
C LYS A 82 7.96 21.98 10.18
N ASP A 83 9.05 22.76 10.16
CA ASP A 83 9.22 23.86 9.18
C ASP A 83 10.44 23.80 8.25
N ASP A 84 11.16 22.68 8.13
CA ASP A 84 12.16 22.51 7.06
C ASP A 84 11.87 21.23 6.26
N ASP A 85 11.97 21.28 4.93
CA ASP A 85 11.86 20.11 4.05
C ASP A 85 13.03 19.16 4.35
N GLN A 86 12.87 18.30 5.36
CA GLN A 86 13.95 17.47 5.94
C GLN A 86 14.45 16.37 4.97
N LEU A 87 13.83 16.25 3.81
CA LEU A 87 14.24 15.31 2.77
C LEU A 87 15.41 15.89 1.99
N VAL A 88 16.62 15.70 2.53
CA VAL A 88 17.86 16.01 1.82
C VAL A 88 17.93 15.18 0.53
N PRO A 89 17.97 15.80 -0.67
CA PRO A 89 18.06 15.06 -1.92
C PRO A 89 19.36 14.28 -2.04
N LEU A 90 19.34 13.20 -2.82
CA LEU A 90 20.56 12.51 -3.23
C LEU A 90 21.43 13.40 -4.11
N ASP A 91 22.74 13.20 -4.01
CA ASP A 91 23.68 13.74 -5.00
C ASP A 91 23.31 13.20 -6.39
N LYS A 92 23.25 14.09 -7.39
CA LYS A 92 22.89 13.75 -8.77
C LYS A 92 23.86 12.75 -9.42
N ASN A 93 25.06 12.62 -8.88
CA ASN A 93 26.08 11.67 -9.35
C ASN A 93 25.88 10.26 -8.81
N ILE A 94 25.00 10.06 -7.82
CA ILE A 94 24.65 8.74 -7.30
C ILE A 94 23.62 8.11 -8.23
N SER A 95 23.97 6.98 -8.85
CA SER A 95 23.05 6.19 -9.68
C SER A 95 23.18 4.69 -9.41
N SER A 96 22.24 3.92 -9.95
CA SER A 96 22.29 2.46 -9.92
C SER A 96 22.98 1.86 -11.13
N ASP A 97 23.65 2.63 -11.99
CA ASP A 97 24.15 2.11 -13.27
C ASP A 97 25.31 1.14 -13.10
N GLU A 98 26.25 1.45 -12.20
CA GLU A 98 27.54 0.77 -12.15
C GLU A 98 27.71 -0.15 -10.93
N LEU A 99 28.50 -1.20 -11.14
CA LEU A 99 29.02 -2.04 -10.06
C LEU A 99 30.38 -1.50 -9.63
N VAL A 100 30.51 -1.15 -8.37
CA VAL A 100 31.74 -0.61 -7.78
C VAL A 100 32.26 -1.50 -6.67
N ARG A 101 33.55 -1.38 -6.36
CA ARG A 101 34.17 -2.04 -5.20
C ARG A 101 33.63 -1.39 -3.91
N THR A 102 33.11 -2.21 -3.00
CA THR A 102 32.64 -1.75 -1.68
C THR A 102 33.69 -1.99 -0.59
N ALA A 103 33.44 -1.47 0.62
CA ALA A 103 34.28 -1.73 1.79
C ALA A 103 34.09 -3.15 2.39
N VAL A 104 33.09 -3.91 1.92
CA VAL A 104 32.79 -5.24 2.46
C VAL A 104 33.84 -6.25 2.00
N PRO A 105 34.57 -6.93 2.91
CA PRO A 105 35.49 -7.99 2.53
C PRO A 105 34.78 -9.15 1.85
N ALA A 106 35.41 -9.78 0.86
CA ALA A 106 34.86 -10.93 0.13
C ALA A 106 34.44 -12.09 1.05
N THR A 107 35.15 -12.26 2.18
CA THR A 107 34.90 -13.31 3.18
C THR A 107 33.75 -13.00 4.14
N LYS A 108 33.24 -11.76 4.19
CA LYS A 108 32.16 -11.36 5.11
C LYS A 108 30.81 -11.31 4.41
N LEU A 109 29.74 -11.59 5.15
CA LEU A 109 28.37 -11.34 4.68
C LEU A 109 28.08 -9.83 4.74
N PRO A 110 27.48 -9.23 3.68
CA PRO A 110 27.16 -7.80 3.64
C PRO A 110 26.38 -7.33 4.86
N ARG A 111 25.31 -8.06 5.24
CA ARG A 111 24.50 -7.75 6.42
C ARG A 111 25.31 -7.54 7.68
N ILE A 112 26.18 -8.50 8.01
CA ILE A 112 26.94 -8.49 9.27
C ILE A 112 27.85 -7.27 9.27
N TYR A 113 28.55 -7.02 8.16
CA TYR A 113 29.42 -5.86 8.03
C TYR A 113 28.66 -4.54 8.21
N TRP A 114 27.53 -4.37 7.52
CA TRP A 114 26.78 -3.11 7.54
C TRP A 114 26.02 -2.87 8.84
N ILE A 115 25.60 -3.90 9.56
CA ILE A 115 25.05 -3.76 10.91
C ILE A 115 26.13 -3.28 11.88
N THR A 116 27.35 -3.83 11.81
CA THR A 116 28.47 -3.39 12.65
C THR A 116 28.89 -1.95 12.32
N ASN A 117 28.91 -1.60 11.04
CA ASN A 117 29.37 -0.29 10.55
C ASN A 117 28.21 0.64 10.16
N TYR A 118 27.07 0.54 10.86
CA TYR A 118 25.85 1.27 10.48
C TYR A 118 26.03 2.79 10.42
N ARG A 119 26.98 3.33 11.20
CA ARG A 119 27.29 4.77 11.25
C ARG A 119 27.83 5.32 9.92
N GLU A 120 28.32 4.44 9.04
CA GLU A 120 28.74 4.80 7.68
C GLU A 120 27.55 4.93 6.71
N LEU A 121 26.36 4.50 7.12
CA LEU A 121 25.15 4.52 6.29
C LEU A 121 24.30 5.75 6.60
N SER A 122 23.65 6.28 5.57
CA SER A 122 22.62 7.32 5.73
C SER A 122 21.41 6.77 6.49
N PRO A 123 20.76 7.61 7.32
CA PRO A 123 19.45 7.28 7.88
C PRO A 123 18.39 7.21 6.76
N PRO A 124 17.26 6.53 7.00
CA PRO A 124 16.16 6.48 6.05
C PRO A 124 15.56 7.87 5.83
N TRP A 125 15.07 8.12 4.63
CA TRP A 125 14.04 9.13 4.38
C TRP A 125 12.69 8.54 4.75
N ILE A 126 11.86 9.29 5.47
CA ILE A 126 10.55 8.81 5.92
C ILE A 126 9.48 9.76 5.39
N GLY A 127 8.58 9.24 4.57
CA GLY A 127 7.36 9.92 4.15
C GLY A 127 6.18 9.43 4.98
N CYS A 128 5.38 10.33 5.53
CA CYS A 128 4.16 9.96 6.25
C CYS A 128 2.98 10.87 5.91
N SER A 129 1.78 10.38 6.17
CA SER A 129 0.57 11.20 6.05
C SER A 129 0.42 12.15 7.23
N ASP A 130 -0.15 13.33 6.97
CA ASP A 130 -0.40 14.42 7.92
C ASP A 130 -1.15 14.06 9.20
N PHE A 131 -2.03 13.06 9.13
CA PHE A 131 -2.71 12.55 10.30
C PHE A 131 -1.90 11.55 11.14
N VAL A 132 -0.67 11.23 10.74
CA VAL A 132 0.27 10.45 11.56
C VAL A 132 1.20 11.41 12.29
N PRO A 133 1.03 11.60 13.61
CA PRO A 133 1.90 12.50 14.35
C PRO A 133 3.37 12.06 14.33
N PRO A 134 4.34 13.00 14.36
CA PRO A 134 5.77 12.66 14.38
C PRO A 134 6.16 11.70 15.52
N VAL A 135 5.53 11.83 16.69
CA VAL A 135 5.79 10.93 17.83
C VAL A 135 5.41 9.48 17.51
N TYR A 136 4.35 9.27 16.73
CA TYR A 136 4.00 7.94 16.24
C TYR A 136 5.03 7.45 15.25
N VAL A 137 5.49 8.27 14.31
CA VAL A 137 6.57 7.87 13.38
C VAL A 137 7.78 7.35 14.13
N GLU A 138 8.26 8.07 15.15
CA GLU A 138 9.37 7.62 15.99
C GLU A 138 9.05 6.33 16.74
N TYR A 139 7.91 6.29 17.42
CA TYR A 139 7.49 5.13 18.19
C TYR A 139 7.41 3.86 17.34
N LEU A 140 6.78 3.97 16.18
CA LEU A 140 6.56 2.93 15.19
C LEU A 140 7.90 2.44 14.60
N MET A 141 8.82 3.35 14.28
CA MET A 141 10.16 3.01 13.80
C MET A 141 11.03 2.31 14.86
N ARG A 142 10.86 2.64 16.16
CA ARG A 142 11.71 2.11 17.25
C ARG A 142 11.15 0.87 17.94
N SER A 143 9.84 0.74 18.04
CA SER A 143 9.16 -0.25 18.91
C SER A 143 8.78 -1.56 18.23
N LYS A 144 9.32 -1.81 17.03
CA LYS A 144 9.08 -2.98 16.19
C LYS A 144 9.42 -4.30 16.92
N LYS A 145 8.50 -5.29 16.87
CA LYS A 145 8.71 -6.63 17.44
C LYS A 145 9.77 -7.41 16.68
N ARG A 146 10.67 -8.14 17.37
CA ARG A 146 11.74 -8.92 16.70
C ARG A 146 11.25 -10.06 15.77
N LEU A 147 10.00 -10.49 15.89
CA LEU A 147 9.44 -11.61 15.13
C LEU A 147 8.32 -11.11 14.20
N ALA A 148 8.37 -11.53 12.93
CA ALA A 148 7.26 -11.45 12.00
C ALA A 148 6.20 -12.48 12.38
N LEU A 149 5.19 -12.00 13.09
CA LEU A 149 3.97 -12.73 13.30
C LEU A 149 2.90 -11.89 12.61
N GLY A 150 2.01 -12.49 11.82
CA GLY A 150 0.90 -11.79 11.16
C GLY A 150 -0.04 -11.03 12.13
N LYS A 151 0.28 -11.01 13.44
CA LYS A 151 -0.35 -10.22 14.48
C LYS A 151 0.63 -9.19 15.03
N LYS A 152 0.21 -7.92 15.03
CA LYS A 152 1.02 -6.81 15.55
C LYS A 152 1.01 -6.75 17.08
N TRP A 153 -0.01 -7.32 17.72
CA TRP A 153 -0.09 -7.47 19.17
C TRP A 153 -0.54 -8.88 19.56
N GLU A 154 0.07 -9.44 20.60
CA GLU A 154 -0.26 -10.73 21.19
C GLU A 154 -0.27 -10.68 22.72
N GLU A 155 -1.25 -11.36 23.29
CA GLU A 155 -1.44 -11.41 24.74
C GLU A 155 -0.29 -12.13 25.43
N GLY A 156 0.20 -11.53 26.53
CA GLY A 156 1.31 -12.07 27.32
C GLY A 156 2.70 -11.93 26.67
N LYS A 157 2.83 -11.23 25.52
CA LYS A 157 4.12 -11.01 24.85
C LYS A 157 4.77 -9.67 25.16
N ASN A 158 4.12 -8.83 25.98
CA ASN A 158 4.58 -7.48 26.32
C ASN A 158 4.85 -6.63 25.06
N ASP A 159 3.97 -6.77 24.07
CA ASP A 159 4.10 -6.06 22.81
C ASP A 159 3.84 -4.57 22.99
N LYS A 160 4.65 -3.78 22.28
CA LYS A 160 4.58 -2.32 22.29
C LYS A 160 3.51 -1.82 21.33
N ILE A 161 3.53 -2.33 20.10
CA ILE A 161 2.65 -1.90 19.02
C ILE A 161 1.32 -2.64 19.11
N THR A 162 0.20 -1.92 19.09
CA THR A 162 -1.15 -2.50 19.02
C THR A 162 -1.54 -2.85 17.58
N ASN A 163 -2.70 -3.46 17.36
CA ASN A 163 -3.15 -3.77 15.99
C ASN A 163 -3.53 -2.50 15.21
N MET A 164 -4.11 -1.47 15.84
CA MET A 164 -4.43 -0.22 15.14
C MET A 164 -3.23 0.71 14.98
N GLU A 165 -2.23 0.66 15.86
CA GLU A 165 -0.92 1.24 15.58
C GLU A 165 -0.23 0.54 14.40
N GLY A 166 -0.41 -0.78 14.31
CA GLY A 166 -0.02 -1.58 13.15
C GLY A 166 -0.78 -1.23 11.87
N ALA A 167 -2.00 -0.69 11.96
CA ALA A 167 -2.73 -0.16 10.81
C ALA A 167 -2.20 1.24 10.44
N LEU A 168 -1.92 2.08 11.45
CA LEU A 168 -1.31 3.41 11.29
C LEU A 168 0.06 3.34 10.58
N HIS A 169 0.82 2.26 10.82
CA HIS A 169 2.05 1.92 10.10
C HIS A 169 1.92 1.98 8.57
N THR A 170 0.74 1.67 8.01
CA THR A 170 0.47 1.70 6.56
C THR A 170 0.65 3.09 5.95
N PHE A 171 0.59 4.14 6.79
CA PHE A 171 0.66 5.55 6.40
C PHE A 171 2.01 6.19 6.65
N VAL A 172 3.03 5.38 6.86
CA VAL A 172 4.42 5.80 7.00
C VAL A 172 5.25 4.88 6.09
N THR A 173 6.17 5.44 5.31
CA THR A 173 7.03 4.73 4.37
C THR A 173 8.47 5.16 4.60
N SER A 174 9.36 4.19 4.86
CA SER A 174 10.80 4.45 4.93
C SER A 174 11.49 4.08 3.62
N ILE A 175 12.47 4.89 3.21
CA ILE A 175 13.28 4.69 2.02
C ILE A 175 14.75 4.79 2.41
N GLU A 176 15.54 3.75 2.15
CA GLU A 176 16.96 3.72 2.50
C GLU A 176 17.85 3.74 1.26
N LEU A 177 18.89 4.57 1.27
CA LEU A 177 20.03 4.38 0.37
C LEU A 177 20.82 3.15 0.82
N ALA A 178 20.92 2.15 -0.04
CA ALA A 178 21.56 0.89 0.27
C ALA A 178 22.58 0.45 -0.78
N TRP A 179 23.64 -0.19 -0.30
CA TRP A 179 24.52 -1.00 -1.14
C TRP A 179 23.87 -2.34 -1.41
N LEU A 180 23.69 -2.70 -2.67
CA LEU A 180 23.21 -4.00 -3.13
C LEU A 180 24.40 -4.87 -3.57
N HIS A 181 24.51 -6.10 -3.05
CA HIS A 181 25.63 -7.02 -3.27
C HIS A 181 25.27 -8.25 -4.12
N GLY A 182 24.15 -8.20 -4.82
CA GLY A 182 23.72 -9.25 -5.72
C GLY A 182 22.55 -8.83 -6.59
N GLU A 183 22.31 -9.60 -7.65
CA GLU A 183 21.29 -9.33 -8.64
C GLU A 183 19.98 -10.04 -8.31
N ARG A 184 18.86 -9.33 -8.42
CA ARG A 184 17.53 -9.89 -8.18
C ARG A 184 17.09 -10.71 -9.39
N GLY A 185 17.60 -11.94 -9.50
CA GLY A 185 17.32 -12.85 -10.62
C GLY A 185 15.83 -13.10 -10.85
N TYR A 186 15.44 -13.29 -12.12
CA TYR A 186 14.06 -13.46 -12.57
C TYR A 186 13.53 -14.88 -12.25
N ASN A 187 14.38 -15.90 -12.27
CA ASN A 187 13.94 -17.32 -12.27
C ASN A 187 14.08 -18.11 -10.95
N LYS A 188 14.41 -17.47 -9.82
CA LYS A 188 14.77 -18.21 -8.58
C LYS A 188 13.99 -17.81 -7.33
N GLY A 189 12.77 -17.29 -7.47
CA GLY A 189 11.96 -16.84 -6.32
C GLY A 189 12.62 -15.70 -5.54
N HIS A 190 12.52 -15.72 -4.20
CA HIS A 190 13.24 -14.79 -3.33
C HIS A 190 14.72 -15.21 -3.21
N THR A 191 15.52 -14.99 -4.25
CA THR A 191 16.98 -15.17 -4.19
C THR A 191 17.72 -14.12 -5.00
N PHE A 192 18.89 -13.72 -4.51
CA PHE A 192 19.79 -12.81 -5.20
C PHE A 192 21.05 -13.58 -5.61
N THR A 193 21.51 -13.36 -6.84
CA THR A 193 22.78 -13.93 -7.31
C THR A 193 23.89 -12.96 -6.92
N PRO A 194 24.86 -13.34 -6.06
CA PRO A 194 25.92 -12.43 -5.64
C PRO A 194 26.69 -11.85 -6.84
N TYR A 195 27.08 -10.58 -6.76
CA TYR A 195 27.98 -10.00 -7.76
C TYR A 195 29.38 -10.59 -7.65
N LEU A 196 30.10 -10.63 -8.77
CA LEU A 196 31.51 -11.03 -8.79
C LEU A 196 32.32 -10.09 -7.88
N HIS A 197 33.24 -10.66 -7.11
CA HIS A 197 34.11 -9.89 -6.24
C HIS A 197 35.10 -9.04 -7.06
N ASN A 198 35.51 -7.91 -6.49
CA ASN A 198 36.58 -7.07 -7.02
C ASN A 198 37.79 -7.18 -6.09
N GLY A 199 38.71 -8.09 -6.43
CA GLY A 199 39.85 -8.45 -5.59
C GLY A 199 39.42 -9.05 -4.24
N LYS A 200 39.92 -8.48 -3.14
CA LYS A 200 39.61 -8.93 -1.76
C LYS A 200 38.27 -8.41 -1.22
N PHE A 201 37.53 -7.65 -2.03
CA PHE A 201 36.31 -6.96 -1.62
C PHE A 201 35.11 -7.36 -2.48
N ARG A 202 33.90 -7.20 -1.94
CA ARG A 202 32.66 -7.41 -2.68
C ARG A 202 32.37 -6.22 -3.59
N SER A 203 31.82 -6.53 -4.75
CA SER A 203 31.21 -5.51 -5.62
C SER A 203 29.78 -5.23 -5.17
N GLY A 204 29.32 -4.01 -5.40
CA GLY A 204 27.94 -3.63 -5.18
C GLY A 204 27.55 -2.41 -6.00
N ARG A 205 26.25 -2.14 -6.03
CA ARG A 205 25.69 -0.90 -6.59
C ARG A 205 24.86 -0.18 -5.54
N GLN A 206 24.66 1.12 -5.73
CA GLN A 206 23.70 1.85 -4.91
C GLN A 206 22.30 1.65 -5.45
N VAL A 207 21.35 1.43 -4.55
CA VAL A 207 19.91 1.34 -4.82
C VAL A 207 19.16 2.07 -3.71
N LEU A 208 17.89 2.38 -3.96
CA LEU A 208 16.96 2.72 -2.90
C LEU A 208 16.16 1.47 -2.53
N VAL A 209 15.97 1.23 -1.23
CA VAL A 209 15.03 0.22 -0.73
C VAL A 209 13.84 0.98 -0.15
N SER A 210 12.64 0.73 -0.66
CA SER A 210 11.42 1.28 -0.10
C SER A 210 10.70 0.21 0.72
N ASN A 211 10.34 0.54 1.96
CA ASN A 211 9.58 -0.32 2.87
C ASN A 211 8.15 0.19 3.04
N MET A 212 7.47 0.45 1.94
CA MET A 212 6.03 0.70 1.97
C MET A 212 5.32 -0.52 2.57
N ILE A 213 4.55 -0.29 3.62
CA ILE A 213 3.78 -1.34 4.30
C ILE A 213 2.45 -1.48 3.59
N HIS A 214 2.16 -2.67 3.06
CA HIS A 214 0.90 -2.94 2.37
C HIS A 214 -0.30 -3.04 3.32
N GLN A 215 -1.50 -2.91 2.73
CA GLN A 215 -2.76 -3.19 3.42
C GLN A 215 -2.79 -4.64 3.93
N ASP A 216 -2.75 -4.81 5.26
CA ASP A 216 -2.64 -6.11 5.92
C ASP A 216 -4.02 -6.74 6.19
N PHE A 217 -4.36 -7.71 5.34
CA PHE A 217 -5.47 -8.65 5.48
C PHE A 217 -4.97 -10.09 5.60
N GLU A 218 -3.78 -10.34 6.15
CA GLU A 218 -3.33 -11.71 6.41
C GLU A 218 -4.33 -12.45 7.31
N ASN A 219 -4.94 -11.73 8.25
CA ASN A 219 -6.01 -12.21 9.12
C ASN A 219 -7.14 -11.17 9.28
N GLY A 220 -8.06 -11.42 10.21
CA GLY A 220 -9.20 -10.56 10.51
C GLY A 220 -8.88 -9.33 11.37
N ALA A 221 -7.62 -8.95 11.56
CA ALA A 221 -7.20 -7.76 12.32
C ALA A 221 -6.76 -6.61 11.38
N VAL A 222 -6.17 -5.55 11.95
CA VAL A 222 -5.53 -4.44 11.24
C VAL A 222 -6.42 -3.85 10.15
N MET A 223 -6.13 -4.06 8.86
CA MET A 223 -6.88 -3.43 7.77
C MET A 223 -8.31 -3.93 7.66
N MET A 224 -8.56 -5.18 8.08
CA MET A 224 -9.93 -5.72 8.14
C MET A 224 -10.78 -4.92 9.14
N VAL A 225 -10.23 -4.61 10.31
CA VAL A 225 -10.95 -3.89 11.37
C VAL A 225 -11.07 -2.39 11.05
N LEU A 226 -10.02 -1.79 10.48
CA LEU A 226 -10.03 -0.38 10.08
C LEU A 226 -11.11 -0.12 9.02
N SER A 227 -11.23 -0.99 8.02
CA SER A 227 -12.16 -0.80 6.89
C SER A 227 -13.57 -1.33 7.13
N ALA A 228 -13.80 -2.11 8.20
CA ALA A 228 -15.10 -2.69 8.51
C ALA A 228 -16.05 -1.71 9.21
N LEU A 229 -17.33 -1.83 8.88
CA LEU A 229 -18.41 -1.17 9.60
C LEU A 229 -18.69 -1.89 10.93
N THR A 230 -19.13 -1.10 11.91
CA THR A 230 -19.52 -1.54 13.25
C THR A 230 -21.04 -1.45 13.45
N THR A 231 -21.55 -1.97 14.56
CA THR A 231 -22.97 -1.82 14.94
C THR A 231 -23.38 -0.36 15.10
N GLU A 232 -22.45 0.48 15.53
CA GLU A 232 -22.63 1.92 15.66
C GLU A 232 -21.89 2.67 14.56
N GLU A 233 -22.29 3.90 14.33
CA GLU A 233 -21.57 4.84 13.47
C GLU A 233 -20.14 5.04 14.00
N THR A 234 -19.16 5.02 13.10
CA THR A 234 -17.77 5.30 13.46
C THR A 234 -17.46 6.75 13.14
N THR A 235 -17.48 7.60 14.16
CA THR A 235 -17.14 9.02 14.09
C THR A 235 -15.94 9.33 14.98
N LEU A 236 -15.25 10.44 14.69
CA LEU A 236 -14.16 10.91 15.53
C LEU A 236 -14.68 11.17 16.96
N GLY A 237 -14.05 10.51 17.94
CA GLY A 237 -14.37 10.68 19.34
C GLY A 237 -13.69 11.91 19.96
N VAL A 238 -13.67 11.94 21.29
CA VAL A 238 -12.90 12.91 22.07
C VAL A 238 -11.40 12.60 22.01
N ASP A 239 -10.59 13.55 22.49
CA ASP A 239 -9.14 13.39 22.64
C ASP A 239 -8.80 12.11 23.42
N PHE A 240 -7.69 11.47 23.05
CA PHE A 240 -7.20 10.26 23.69
C PHE A 240 -5.72 10.36 24.02
N ASN A 241 -5.33 9.62 25.06
CA ASN A 241 -3.94 9.49 25.49
C ASN A 241 -3.31 8.24 24.86
N VAL A 242 -2.01 8.31 24.57
CA VAL A 242 -1.27 7.11 24.16
C VAL A 242 -0.92 6.28 25.40
N PRO A 243 -1.43 5.05 25.55
CA PRO A 243 -1.10 4.22 26.70
C PRO A 243 0.36 3.76 26.66
N SER A 244 0.98 3.64 27.83
CA SER A 244 2.30 3.02 27.99
C SER A 244 2.28 1.55 27.56
N THR A 245 3.47 0.96 27.33
CA THR A 245 3.60 -0.47 26.99
C THR A 245 2.92 -1.37 28.04
N LYS A 246 3.00 -0.99 29.33
CA LYS A 246 2.38 -1.72 30.43
C LYS A 246 0.86 -1.62 30.39
N GLU A 247 0.33 -0.43 30.14
CA GLU A 247 -1.12 -0.20 30.06
C GLU A 247 -1.75 -0.91 28.86
N LYS A 248 -1.05 -0.98 27.71
CA LYS A 248 -1.48 -1.75 26.52
C LYS A 248 -1.66 -3.24 26.78
N GLN A 249 -1.13 -3.77 27.89
CA GLN A 249 -1.38 -5.16 28.29
C GLN A 249 -2.78 -5.34 28.89
N SER A 250 -3.41 -4.28 29.41
CA SER A 250 -4.82 -4.30 29.81
C SER A 250 -5.72 -4.34 28.58
N ARG A 251 -6.58 -5.35 28.50
CA ARG A 251 -7.51 -5.53 27.38
C ARG A 251 -8.44 -4.33 27.19
N ASN A 252 -8.97 -3.77 28.28
CA ASN A 252 -9.92 -2.66 28.20
C ASN A 252 -9.24 -1.39 27.68
N ILE A 253 -8.12 -1.00 28.29
CA ILE A 253 -7.35 0.19 27.88
C ILE A 253 -6.88 0.06 26.42
N ARG A 254 -6.36 -1.10 26.04
CA ARG A 254 -5.92 -1.34 24.66
C ARG A 254 -7.08 -1.24 23.67
N ASN A 255 -8.23 -1.82 23.98
CA ASN A 255 -9.38 -1.81 23.08
C ASN A 255 -9.96 -0.41 22.89
N GLU A 256 -10.07 0.37 23.97
CA GLU A 256 -10.50 1.78 23.91
C GLU A 256 -9.54 2.61 23.07
N TYR A 257 -8.23 2.41 23.26
CA TYR A 257 -7.20 3.08 22.48
C TYR A 257 -7.19 2.67 20.99
N ASP A 258 -7.31 1.38 20.69
CA ASP A 258 -7.41 0.89 19.31
C ASP A 258 -8.67 1.47 18.64
N ASP A 259 -9.81 1.54 19.33
CA ASP A 259 -11.02 2.16 18.77
C ASP A 259 -10.84 3.66 18.52
N ALA A 260 -10.18 4.39 19.44
CA ALA A 260 -9.85 5.80 19.25
C ALA A 260 -8.94 6.03 18.02
N LEU A 261 -7.90 5.21 17.85
CA LEU A 261 -7.03 5.25 16.67
C LEU A 261 -7.78 4.89 15.38
N ARG A 262 -8.70 3.91 15.44
CA ARG A 262 -9.55 3.55 14.30
C ARG A 262 -10.43 4.72 13.89
N ARG A 263 -11.13 5.36 14.82
CA ARG A 263 -11.97 6.55 14.57
C ARG A 263 -11.16 7.69 13.99
N LEU A 264 -9.95 7.91 14.50
CA LEU A 264 -9.01 8.89 13.95
C LEU A 264 -8.70 8.60 12.48
N MET A 265 -8.26 7.38 12.16
CA MET A 265 -7.95 7.02 10.77
C MET A 265 -9.19 7.12 9.87
N VAL A 266 -10.37 6.66 10.33
CA VAL A 266 -11.64 6.83 9.59
C VAL A 266 -11.91 8.29 9.27
N HIS A 267 -11.69 9.19 10.23
CA HIS A 267 -11.89 10.63 10.02
C HIS A 267 -11.06 11.20 8.86
N HIS A 268 -9.83 10.71 8.68
CA HIS A 268 -8.93 11.18 7.62
C HIS A 268 -9.09 10.41 6.31
N LEU A 269 -9.54 9.16 6.37
CA LEU A 269 -9.65 8.28 5.20
C LEU A 269 -11.02 8.32 4.52
N THR A 270 -12.00 9.02 5.09
CA THR A 270 -13.28 9.28 4.43
C THR A 270 -13.53 10.77 4.23
N LEU A 271 -14.28 11.11 3.18
CA LEU A 271 -14.58 12.48 2.82
C LEU A 271 -15.51 13.14 3.84
N ASP A 272 -16.45 12.38 4.40
CA ASP A 272 -17.36 12.82 5.46
C ASP A 272 -16.74 12.71 6.87
N GLY A 273 -15.56 12.08 6.99
CA GLY A 273 -14.87 11.88 8.27
C GLY A 273 -15.55 10.89 9.21
N GLN A 274 -16.37 10.00 8.66
CA GLN A 274 -17.12 8.97 9.38
C GLN A 274 -17.40 7.73 8.52
N LEU A 275 -17.85 6.65 9.16
CA LEU A 275 -18.49 5.49 8.52
C LEU A 275 -19.89 5.28 9.11
N PRO A 276 -20.89 4.91 8.31
CA PRO A 276 -22.22 4.59 8.82
C PRO A 276 -22.20 3.29 9.64
N SER A 277 -23.29 3.03 10.37
CA SER A 277 -23.50 1.75 11.04
C SER A 277 -23.68 0.62 10.02
N ILE A 278 -23.44 -0.62 10.45
CA ILE A 278 -23.65 -1.79 9.60
C ILE A 278 -25.11 -1.93 9.18
N GLU A 279 -26.06 -1.53 10.01
CA GLU A 279 -27.50 -1.56 9.68
C GLU A 279 -27.81 -0.63 8.51
N GLU A 280 -27.36 0.62 8.57
CA GLU A 280 -27.53 1.61 7.51
C GLU A 280 -26.74 1.22 6.25
N GLY A 281 -25.48 0.86 6.41
CA GLY A 281 -24.58 0.52 5.31
C GLY A 281 -25.00 -0.74 4.54
N SER A 282 -25.66 -1.70 5.21
CA SER A 282 -26.12 -2.94 4.58
C SER A 282 -27.15 -2.71 3.47
N ALA A 283 -27.92 -1.62 3.53
CA ALA A 283 -28.96 -1.31 2.55
C ALA A 283 -28.40 -1.01 1.15
N THR A 284 -27.18 -0.49 1.06
CA THR A 284 -26.52 -0.09 -0.19
C THR A 284 -25.31 -0.96 -0.55
N ALA A 285 -25.01 -1.96 0.29
CA ALA A 285 -23.84 -2.80 0.19
C ALA A 285 -23.81 -3.63 -1.11
N MET A 286 -22.68 -3.59 -1.80
CA MET A 286 -22.41 -4.41 -2.96
C MET A 286 -21.93 -5.81 -2.57
N SER A 287 -22.11 -6.78 -3.47
CA SER A 287 -21.28 -7.99 -3.45
C SER A 287 -19.84 -7.68 -3.89
N ARG A 288 -18.89 -8.54 -3.53
CA ARG A 288 -17.49 -8.46 -4.00
C ARG A 288 -17.37 -8.32 -5.53
N VAL A 289 -18.15 -9.07 -6.29
CA VAL A 289 -18.14 -9.02 -7.77
C VAL A 289 -18.65 -7.67 -8.27
N GLN A 290 -19.71 -7.14 -7.65
CA GLN A 290 -20.24 -5.81 -7.96
C GLN A 290 -19.24 -4.71 -7.61
N ALA A 291 -18.53 -4.81 -6.48
CA ALA A 291 -17.48 -3.88 -6.09
C ALA A 291 -16.33 -3.83 -7.12
N LYS A 292 -15.87 -5.00 -7.60
CA LYS A 292 -14.88 -5.07 -8.69
C LYS A 292 -15.42 -4.46 -9.98
N ALA A 293 -16.65 -4.82 -10.38
CA ALA A 293 -17.29 -4.28 -11.58
C ALA A 293 -17.48 -2.76 -11.49
N PHE A 294 -17.77 -2.23 -10.30
CA PHE A 294 -17.87 -0.81 -10.02
C PHE A 294 -16.51 -0.12 -10.23
N LEU A 295 -15.45 -0.56 -9.54
CA LEU A 295 -14.11 0.03 -9.69
C LEU A 295 -13.64 -0.01 -11.15
N THR A 296 -13.80 -1.14 -11.82
CA THR A 296 -13.34 -1.27 -13.21
C THR A 296 -14.12 -0.38 -14.17
N ASN A 297 -15.46 -0.39 -14.12
CA ASN A 297 -16.28 0.28 -15.14
C ASN A 297 -16.64 1.74 -14.80
N LYS A 298 -16.56 2.16 -13.54
CA LYS A 298 -16.91 3.51 -13.09
C LYS A 298 -15.73 4.33 -12.58
N VAL A 299 -14.59 3.70 -12.29
CA VAL A 299 -13.39 4.40 -11.80
C VAL A 299 -12.22 4.27 -12.78
N LEU A 300 -11.84 3.04 -13.15
CA LEU A 300 -10.61 2.79 -13.90
C LEU A 300 -10.75 3.05 -15.41
N LYS A 301 -11.76 2.46 -16.07
CA LYS A 301 -11.94 2.53 -17.53
C LYS A 301 -12.51 3.86 -18.05
N VAL A 302 -12.98 4.74 -17.18
CA VAL A 302 -13.59 6.01 -17.55
C VAL A 302 -12.67 7.17 -17.16
N ALA A 303 -12.78 8.29 -17.86
CA ALA A 303 -12.20 9.54 -17.40
C ALA A 303 -12.92 9.94 -16.10
N CYS A 304 -12.25 9.76 -14.97
CA CYS A 304 -12.78 10.05 -13.64
C CYS A 304 -11.84 11.04 -12.98
N THR A 305 -12.27 12.28 -12.76
CA THR A 305 -11.40 13.36 -12.26
C THR A 305 -11.27 13.39 -10.73
N ASN A 306 -12.14 12.68 -10.01
CA ASN A 306 -12.07 12.57 -8.56
C ASN A 306 -12.48 11.16 -8.13
N VAL A 307 -11.49 10.28 -8.02
CA VAL A 307 -11.68 8.87 -7.66
C VAL A 307 -12.29 8.71 -6.26
N LEU A 308 -11.79 9.45 -5.26
CA LEU A 308 -12.29 9.35 -3.88
C LEU A 308 -13.78 9.68 -3.80
N GLU A 309 -14.22 10.70 -4.54
CA GLU A 309 -15.64 11.06 -4.53
C GLU A 309 -16.54 10.03 -5.24
N GLN A 310 -16.00 9.25 -6.18
CA GLN A 310 -16.74 8.12 -6.76
C GLN A 310 -16.91 6.96 -5.78
N VAL A 311 -15.87 6.68 -4.99
CA VAL A 311 -15.87 5.56 -4.02
C VAL A 311 -16.48 5.93 -2.67
N LYS A 312 -16.84 7.21 -2.48
CA LYS A 312 -17.51 7.71 -1.28
C LYS A 312 -18.71 6.86 -0.88
N ASN A 313 -18.73 6.43 0.38
CA ASN A 313 -19.78 5.59 0.95
C ASN A 313 -20.10 4.32 0.13
N LYS A 314 -19.14 3.82 -0.66
CA LYS A 314 -19.30 2.55 -1.39
C LYS A 314 -18.84 1.39 -0.51
N LEU A 315 -19.80 0.55 -0.15
CA LEU A 315 -19.60 -0.55 0.78
C LEU A 315 -19.72 -1.89 0.06
N PHE A 316 -19.03 -2.92 0.54
CA PHE A 316 -19.16 -4.26 -0.01
C PHE A 316 -18.95 -5.37 1.02
N TRP A 317 -19.69 -6.45 0.83
CA TRP A 317 -19.55 -7.65 1.66
C TRP A 317 -18.32 -8.44 1.26
N LEU A 318 -17.41 -8.64 2.22
CA LEU A 318 -16.31 -9.57 2.04
C LEU A 318 -16.77 -10.99 2.40
N ARG A 319 -16.89 -11.85 1.40
CA ARG A 319 -17.16 -13.28 1.61
C ARG A 319 -15.83 -13.98 1.89
N ASN A 320 -15.48 -14.15 3.16
CA ASN A 320 -14.29 -14.91 3.53
C ASN A 320 -14.58 -16.42 3.48
N ALA A 321 -13.78 -17.19 2.72
CA ALA A 321 -13.88 -18.65 2.67
C ALA A 321 -13.36 -19.33 3.95
N THR A 322 -12.57 -18.62 4.77
CA THR A 322 -11.96 -19.14 6.02
C THR A 322 -12.74 -18.82 7.29
N LEU A 323 -13.72 -17.90 7.24
CA LEU A 323 -14.61 -17.64 8.38
C LEU A 323 -15.71 -18.70 8.40
N LYS A 324 -15.74 -19.49 9.48
CA LYS A 324 -16.63 -20.66 9.62
C LYS A 324 -18.13 -20.28 9.70
N SER A 325 -18.46 -19.03 9.99
CA SER A 325 -19.84 -18.56 10.10
C SER A 325 -20.27 -17.72 8.89
N LYS A 326 -21.49 -17.95 8.38
CA LYS A 326 -22.15 -17.09 7.39
C LYS A 326 -22.56 -15.72 7.97
N THR A 327 -22.62 -15.58 9.30
CA THR A 327 -23.06 -14.35 9.99
C THR A 327 -21.92 -13.37 10.28
N ASP A 328 -20.65 -13.80 10.21
CA ASP A 328 -19.47 -12.94 10.45
C ASP A 328 -18.84 -12.45 9.14
N ARG A 329 -19.66 -11.98 8.19
CA ARG A 329 -19.11 -11.36 6.97
C ARG A 329 -18.86 -9.89 7.25
N PRO A 330 -17.62 -9.40 7.19
CA PRO A 330 -17.40 -7.97 7.39
C PRO A 330 -17.93 -7.20 6.18
N LEU A 331 -18.62 -6.09 6.47
CA LEU A 331 -19.01 -5.09 5.50
C LEU A 331 -17.90 -4.04 5.44
N LEU A 332 -17.19 -3.95 4.32
CA LEU A 332 -16.00 -3.11 4.18
C LEU A 332 -16.28 -1.85 3.36
N SER A 333 -15.60 -0.76 3.70
CA SER A 333 -15.61 0.49 2.95
C SER A 333 -14.58 0.50 1.82
N LEU A 334 -15.02 0.60 0.56
CA LEU A 334 -14.10 0.80 -0.59
C LEU A 334 -13.37 2.14 -0.50
N GLU A 335 -14.00 3.15 0.08
CA GLU A 335 -13.42 4.49 0.25
C GLU A 335 -12.14 4.41 1.08
N ILE A 336 -12.19 3.77 2.25
CA ILE A 336 -11.01 3.59 3.12
C ILE A 336 -9.91 2.81 2.40
N LEU A 337 -10.25 1.76 1.67
CA LEU A 337 -9.25 0.92 0.99
C LEU A 337 -8.55 1.66 -0.16
N VAL A 338 -9.30 2.47 -0.92
CA VAL A 338 -8.76 3.26 -2.02
C VAL A 338 -7.99 4.47 -1.49
N ALA A 339 -8.50 5.16 -0.46
CA ALA A 339 -7.79 6.23 0.24
C ALA A 339 -6.47 5.71 0.82
N THR A 340 -6.49 4.53 1.46
CA THR A 340 -5.27 3.91 1.98
C THR A 340 -4.24 3.65 0.89
N ALA A 341 -4.65 3.09 -0.26
CA ALA A 341 -3.75 2.91 -1.40
C ALA A 341 -3.21 4.25 -1.93
N PHE A 342 -4.05 5.28 -2.01
CA PHE A 342 -3.63 6.63 -2.37
C PHE A 342 -2.55 7.16 -1.43
N HIS A 343 -2.76 7.11 -0.11
CA HIS A 343 -1.79 7.58 0.88
C HIS A 343 -0.46 6.81 0.80
N GLN A 344 -0.51 5.48 0.59
CA GLN A 344 0.68 4.65 0.39
C GLN A 344 1.52 5.15 -0.80
N PHE A 345 0.88 5.34 -1.96
CA PHE A 345 1.56 5.88 -3.14
C PHE A 345 2.06 7.29 -2.93
N ARG A 346 1.26 8.16 -2.30
CA ARG A 346 1.66 9.55 -1.98
C ARG A 346 2.92 9.59 -1.14
N ASN A 347 2.90 8.92 0.01
CA ASN A 347 4.01 8.95 0.96
C ASN A 347 5.30 8.40 0.33
N GLU A 348 5.20 7.34 -0.46
CA GLU A 348 6.36 6.74 -1.13
C GLU A 348 6.87 7.60 -2.30
N MET A 349 5.99 7.93 -3.25
CA MET A 349 6.39 8.58 -4.49
C MET A 349 6.72 10.06 -4.31
N GLU A 350 6.04 10.80 -3.44
CA GLU A 350 6.46 12.18 -3.14
C GLU A 350 7.84 12.23 -2.47
N THR A 351 8.13 11.25 -1.59
CA THR A 351 9.47 11.11 -1.03
C THR A 351 10.50 10.83 -2.13
N LEU A 352 10.22 9.90 -3.04
CA LEU A 352 11.11 9.59 -4.16
C LEU A 352 11.32 10.78 -5.11
N GLU A 353 10.26 11.52 -5.44
CA GLU A 353 10.34 12.71 -6.30
C GLU A 353 11.23 13.80 -5.69
N LYS A 354 11.21 13.96 -4.35
CA LYS A 354 12.10 14.89 -3.63
C LYS A 354 13.54 14.37 -3.51
N VAL A 355 13.70 13.07 -3.26
CA VAL A 355 15.00 12.44 -2.98
C VAL A 355 15.81 12.16 -4.24
N CYS A 356 15.16 11.95 -5.40
CA CYS A 356 15.82 11.50 -6.64
C CYS A 356 15.82 12.57 -7.75
N PRO A 357 16.55 13.68 -7.63
CA PRO A 357 16.62 14.70 -8.69
C PRO A 357 17.24 14.21 -10.01
N GLN A 358 18.02 13.13 -9.97
CA GLN A 358 18.57 12.42 -11.13
C GLN A 358 17.56 11.50 -11.83
N GLY A 359 16.43 11.25 -11.18
CA GLY A 359 15.38 10.35 -11.65
C GLY A 359 15.54 8.92 -11.13
N TYR A 360 14.46 8.14 -11.25
CA TYR A 360 14.41 6.80 -10.68
C TYR A 360 13.56 5.80 -11.50
N VAL A 361 13.91 4.53 -11.33
CA VAL A 361 13.19 3.37 -11.82
C VAL A 361 12.47 2.73 -10.63
N TYR A 362 11.16 2.88 -10.61
CA TYR A 362 10.30 2.37 -9.55
C TYR A 362 9.89 0.92 -9.82
N THR A 363 10.09 0.04 -8.85
CA THR A 363 9.57 -1.33 -8.89
C THR A 363 8.35 -1.44 -8.00
N PHE A 364 7.24 -2.02 -8.47
CA PHE A 364 6.09 -2.32 -7.61
C PHE A 364 6.01 -3.82 -7.34
N SER A 365 5.97 -4.19 -6.07
CA SER A 365 5.66 -5.56 -5.63
C SER A 365 4.23 -5.58 -5.09
N ALA A 366 3.41 -6.56 -5.50
CA ALA A 366 2.01 -6.65 -5.06
C ALA A 366 1.86 -7.39 -3.71
N PRO A 367 0.81 -7.10 -2.92
CA PRO A 367 0.66 -7.52 -1.51
C PRO A 367 0.26 -9.00 -1.33
N LYS A 368 0.89 -9.95 -2.03
CA LYS A 368 0.42 -11.35 -2.14
C LYS A 368 0.24 -12.07 -0.80
N ILE A 369 1.14 -11.86 0.16
CA ILE A 369 1.05 -12.50 1.49
C ILE A 369 0.01 -11.82 2.40
N PHE A 370 -0.30 -10.55 2.12
CA PHE A 370 -1.16 -9.72 2.96
C PHE A 370 -2.63 -9.77 2.56
N ILE A 371 -3.03 -10.58 1.57
CA ILE A 371 -4.42 -10.66 1.10
C ILE A 371 -5.14 -11.95 1.50
N GLY A 372 -4.54 -12.77 2.37
CA GLY A 372 -5.05 -14.09 2.73
C GLY A 372 -6.53 -14.11 3.14
N ALA A 373 -6.91 -13.31 4.13
CA ALA A 373 -8.29 -13.17 4.60
C ALA A 373 -9.17 -12.31 3.67
N PHE A 374 -8.55 -11.46 2.83
CA PHE A 374 -9.27 -10.69 1.80
C PHE A 374 -9.84 -11.59 0.70
N GLY A 375 -9.41 -12.84 0.57
CA GLY A 375 -9.97 -13.81 -0.36
C GLY A 375 -9.23 -13.87 -1.70
N PRO A 376 -9.76 -14.63 -2.67
CA PRO A 376 -9.01 -15.10 -3.84
C PRO A 376 -8.49 -13.96 -4.72
N ASP A 377 -7.47 -14.28 -5.53
CA ASP A 377 -6.82 -13.43 -6.56
C ASP A 377 -7.75 -13.07 -7.73
N ASP A 378 -9.01 -12.72 -7.45
CA ASP A 378 -10.00 -12.28 -8.43
C ASP A 378 -9.74 -10.87 -8.97
N GLY A 379 -8.64 -10.23 -8.58
CA GLY A 379 -8.23 -8.92 -9.05
C GLY A 379 -8.92 -7.74 -8.37
N LEU A 380 -9.79 -7.93 -7.37
CA LEU A 380 -10.37 -6.79 -6.64
C LEU A 380 -9.29 -5.92 -5.98
N MET A 381 -8.30 -6.54 -5.32
CA MET A 381 -7.20 -5.79 -4.69
C MET A 381 -6.37 -5.03 -5.73
N ALA A 382 -6.15 -5.62 -6.92
CA ALA A 382 -5.50 -4.92 -8.02
C ALA A 382 -6.29 -3.67 -8.45
N CYS A 383 -7.62 -3.75 -8.50
CA CYS A 383 -8.48 -2.62 -8.81
C CYS A 383 -8.42 -1.53 -7.73
N ILE A 384 -8.37 -1.90 -6.46
CA ILE A 384 -8.28 -0.96 -5.33
C ILE A 384 -6.98 -0.17 -5.41
N TYR A 385 -5.84 -0.85 -5.55
CA TYR A 385 -4.54 -0.16 -5.67
C TYR A 385 -4.47 0.67 -6.95
N ALA A 386 -4.96 0.17 -8.09
CA ALA A 386 -4.99 0.94 -9.33
C ALA A 386 -5.86 2.20 -9.21
N ALA A 387 -6.97 2.15 -8.45
CA ALA A 387 -7.82 3.31 -8.19
C ALA A 387 -7.08 4.35 -7.33
N GLY A 388 -6.40 3.90 -6.27
CA GLY A 388 -5.57 4.79 -5.43
C GLY A 388 -4.42 5.43 -6.22
N LEU A 389 -3.72 4.64 -7.05
CA LEU A 389 -2.65 5.13 -7.94
C LEU A 389 -3.18 6.13 -8.97
N LYS A 390 -4.31 5.83 -9.61
CA LYS A 390 -4.97 6.74 -10.54
C LYS A 390 -5.32 8.06 -9.86
N HIS A 391 -5.85 8.01 -8.63
CA HIS A 391 -6.15 9.22 -7.87
C HIS A 391 -4.88 10.06 -7.61
N TYR A 392 -3.81 9.42 -7.14
CA TYR A 392 -2.53 10.08 -6.88
C TYR A 392 -1.96 10.77 -8.13
N ILE A 393 -1.96 10.08 -9.27
CA ILE A 393 -1.46 10.62 -10.54
C ILE A 393 -2.27 11.82 -11.03
N GLN A 394 -3.57 11.85 -10.75
CA GLN A 394 -4.43 12.96 -11.14
C GLN A 394 -4.16 14.23 -10.33
N THR A 395 -3.66 14.07 -9.12
CA THR A 395 -3.35 15.19 -8.22
C THR A 395 -1.86 15.55 -8.22
N THR A 396 -0.99 14.68 -8.73
CA THR A 396 0.46 14.81 -8.57
C THR A 396 1.23 14.61 -9.88
N LYS A 397 2.24 15.45 -10.12
CA LYS A 397 3.13 15.31 -11.28
C LYS A 397 4.37 14.51 -10.93
N LEU A 398 4.56 13.38 -11.60
CA LEU A 398 5.78 12.57 -11.55
C LEU A 398 6.81 13.12 -12.55
N LYS A 399 7.76 13.93 -12.08
CA LYS A 399 8.78 14.58 -12.92
C LYS A 399 10.04 13.73 -13.04
N ASN A 400 10.37 13.00 -11.97
CA ASN A 400 11.64 12.30 -11.82
C ASN A 400 11.52 10.80 -12.10
N MET A 401 10.32 10.22 -11.96
CA MET A 401 10.08 8.84 -12.39
C MET A 401 10.40 8.67 -13.88
N ARG A 402 11.21 7.67 -14.21
CA ARG A 402 11.52 7.29 -15.60
C ARG A 402 10.83 6.00 -16.00
N VAL A 403 10.80 5.04 -15.07
CA VAL A 403 10.18 3.74 -15.30
C VAL A 403 9.28 3.36 -14.14
N PHE A 404 8.11 2.86 -14.47
CA PHE A 404 7.23 2.15 -13.55
C PHE A 404 7.22 0.67 -13.91
N GLN A 405 7.84 -0.17 -13.08
CA GLN A 405 7.80 -1.61 -13.26
C GLN A 405 6.56 -2.21 -12.59
N VAL A 406 5.67 -2.77 -13.41
CA VAL A 406 4.41 -3.38 -12.96
C VAL A 406 4.64 -4.73 -12.29
N PRO A 407 3.88 -5.07 -11.23
CA PRO A 407 4.14 -6.26 -10.44
C PRO A 407 4.07 -7.53 -11.27
N ASP A 408 5.03 -8.43 -11.04
CA ASP A 408 5.14 -9.73 -11.69
C ASP A 408 4.37 -10.80 -10.89
N ILE A 409 3.06 -10.56 -10.74
CA ILE A 409 2.14 -11.49 -10.06
C ILE A 409 1.04 -11.88 -11.05
N PRO A 410 0.68 -13.18 -11.15
CA PRO A 410 -0.47 -13.62 -11.94
C PRO A 410 -1.75 -12.86 -11.58
N GLY A 411 -2.65 -12.70 -12.55
CA GLY A 411 -3.94 -12.02 -12.40
C GLY A 411 -3.99 -10.68 -13.11
N GLU A 412 -4.89 -9.81 -12.67
CA GLU A 412 -5.21 -8.54 -13.36
C GLU A 412 -4.36 -7.34 -12.90
N TRP A 413 -3.33 -7.56 -12.08
CA TRP A 413 -2.46 -6.49 -11.57
C TRP A 413 -1.76 -5.72 -12.68
N VAL A 414 -1.15 -6.43 -13.64
CA VAL A 414 -0.44 -5.81 -14.77
C VAL A 414 -1.37 -4.91 -15.57
N SER A 415 -2.59 -5.38 -15.90
CA SER A 415 -3.55 -4.61 -16.68
C SER A 415 -4.05 -3.37 -15.96
N TRP A 416 -4.40 -3.48 -14.67
CA TRP A 416 -4.96 -2.35 -13.93
C TRP A 416 -3.89 -1.30 -13.56
N MET A 417 -2.68 -1.73 -13.21
CA MET A 417 -1.57 -0.80 -12.96
C MET A 417 -1.15 -0.07 -14.25
N LYS A 418 -1.09 -0.78 -15.39
CA LYS A 418 -0.86 -0.14 -16.71
C LYS A 418 -1.93 0.90 -17.02
N MET A 419 -3.19 0.59 -16.73
CA MET A 419 -4.30 1.51 -16.97
C MET A 419 -4.27 2.74 -16.04
N ALA A 420 -3.88 2.58 -14.77
CA ALA A 420 -3.73 3.72 -13.86
C ALA A 420 -2.59 4.66 -14.30
N MET A 421 -1.49 4.10 -14.83
CA MET A 421 -0.32 4.85 -15.28
C MET A 421 -0.44 5.40 -16.71
N SER A 422 -1.48 5.06 -17.48
CA SER A 422 -1.52 5.34 -18.93
C SER A 422 -1.53 6.82 -19.28
N GLU A 423 -1.97 7.68 -18.36
CA GLU A 423 -2.03 9.14 -18.54
C GLU A 423 -0.74 9.85 -18.08
N VAL A 424 0.22 9.12 -17.48
CA VAL A 424 1.49 9.71 -17.02
C VAL A 424 2.45 9.87 -18.19
N ALA A 425 2.58 11.09 -18.68
CA ALA A 425 3.54 11.42 -19.74
C ALA A 425 4.99 11.20 -19.26
N GLY A 426 5.83 10.60 -20.13
CA GLY A 426 7.27 10.47 -19.89
C GLY A 426 7.70 9.31 -19.00
N VAL A 427 6.78 8.51 -18.46
CA VAL A 427 7.10 7.31 -17.68
C VAL A 427 6.92 6.06 -18.54
N GLN A 428 8.01 5.30 -18.73
CA GLN A 428 7.96 4.02 -19.43
C GLN A 428 7.41 2.94 -18.48
N ILE A 429 6.44 2.17 -18.95
CA ILE A 429 5.90 1.04 -18.19
C ILE A 429 6.61 -0.24 -18.62
N MET A 430 7.24 -0.94 -17.67
CA MET A 430 7.98 -2.18 -17.95
C MET A 430 7.50 -3.32 -17.05
N THR A 431 7.61 -4.54 -17.54
CA THR A 431 7.52 -5.75 -16.73
C THR A 431 8.86 -6.03 -16.06
N ARG A 432 8.86 -6.86 -15.03
CA ARG A 432 10.11 -7.32 -14.40
C ARG A 432 11.06 -7.99 -15.41
N PRO A 433 10.65 -8.96 -16.24
CA PRO A 433 11.56 -9.54 -17.22
C PRO A 433 12.17 -8.52 -18.17
N GLU A 434 11.39 -7.53 -18.64
CA GLU A 434 11.94 -6.45 -19.49
C GLU A 434 13.04 -5.66 -18.76
N LEU A 435 12.86 -5.35 -17.48
CA LEU A 435 13.81 -4.58 -16.67
C LEU A 435 15.13 -5.33 -16.37
N TYR A 436 15.06 -6.67 -16.28
CA TYR A 436 16.21 -7.53 -15.99
C TYR A 436 16.70 -8.33 -17.21
N SER A 437 16.25 -7.95 -18.41
CA SER A 437 16.67 -8.57 -19.68
C SER A 437 17.85 -7.82 -20.29
N ASN A 438 19.06 -8.27 -19.99
CA ASN A 438 20.24 -7.72 -20.64
C ASN A 438 20.65 -8.57 -21.85
N LYS A 439 20.39 -8.06 -23.07
CA LYS A 439 20.74 -8.75 -24.32
C LYS A 439 22.25 -9.05 -24.47
N LYS A 440 23.11 -8.35 -23.72
CA LYS A 440 24.57 -8.51 -23.76
C LYS A 440 25.10 -9.52 -22.75
N THR A 441 24.30 -9.98 -21.80
CA THR A 441 24.71 -10.96 -20.79
C THR A 441 23.71 -12.11 -20.70
N PRO A 442 24.14 -13.38 -20.74
CA PRO A 442 23.25 -14.53 -20.61
C PRO A 442 22.63 -14.70 -19.20
N LEU A 443 22.86 -13.75 -18.28
CA LEU A 443 22.36 -13.76 -16.91
C LEU A 443 21.30 -12.66 -16.74
N ASP A 444 20.18 -13.00 -16.08
CA ASP A 444 19.13 -12.08 -15.65
C ASP A 444 19.76 -10.95 -14.81
N SER A 445 20.02 -9.80 -15.44
CA SER A 445 20.72 -8.68 -14.82
C SER A 445 20.03 -7.37 -15.12
N TYR A 446 19.97 -6.52 -14.10
CA TYR A 446 19.44 -5.19 -14.24
C TYR A 446 20.21 -4.42 -15.33
N SER A 447 19.48 -4.05 -16.37
CA SER A 447 19.96 -3.20 -17.44
C SER A 447 19.25 -1.86 -17.33
N PRO A 448 19.92 -0.78 -16.86
CA PRO A 448 19.27 0.50 -16.66
C PRO A 448 18.58 0.96 -17.95
N PRO A 449 17.25 1.15 -17.95
CA PRO A 449 16.53 1.64 -19.13
C PRO A 449 16.79 3.13 -19.37
N SER A 450 17.27 3.84 -18.36
CA SER A 450 17.65 5.26 -18.39
C SER A 450 18.90 5.44 -17.55
N ALA A 451 19.99 5.88 -18.18
CA ALA A 451 21.25 6.14 -17.50
C ALA A 451 21.12 7.28 -16.49
N GLY A 452 21.91 7.21 -15.41
CA GLY A 452 21.93 8.19 -14.33
C GLY A 452 20.79 8.04 -13.32
N THR A 453 20.01 6.96 -13.38
CA THR A 453 18.82 6.80 -12.52
C THR A 453 19.06 5.88 -11.31
N MET A 454 18.27 6.10 -10.26
CA MET A 454 18.22 5.20 -9.10
C MET A 454 17.22 4.07 -9.30
N LEU A 455 17.65 2.83 -9.09
CA LEU A 455 16.76 1.68 -8.96
C LEU A 455 16.15 1.68 -7.57
N VAL A 456 14.83 1.72 -7.50
CA VAL A 456 14.06 1.58 -6.26
C VAL A 456 13.57 0.15 -6.15
N LEU A 457 14.10 -0.59 -5.18
CA LEU A 457 13.64 -1.91 -4.79
C LEU A 457 12.50 -1.78 -3.79
N HIS A 458 11.29 -2.07 -4.22
CA HIS A 458 10.14 -2.08 -3.31
C HIS A 458 10.07 -3.40 -2.56
N ASN A 459 10.20 -3.28 -1.24
CA ASN A 459 10.05 -4.34 -0.27
C ASN A 459 8.62 -4.35 0.29
N CYS A 460 7.93 -5.48 0.17
CA CYS A 460 6.62 -5.69 0.78
C CYS A 460 6.76 -5.99 2.28
N SER A 461 7.25 -5.03 3.06
CA SER A 461 7.53 -5.23 4.48
C SER A 461 6.26 -5.16 5.32
N ASP A 462 6.27 -5.86 6.46
CA ASP A 462 5.18 -5.86 7.44
C ASP A 462 5.40 -4.83 8.58
N ALA A 463 6.60 -4.22 8.68
CA ALA A 463 6.96 -3.25 9.72
C ALA A 463 8.32 -2.56 9.46
N PHE A 464 8.45 -1.60 8.53
CA PHE A 464 9.70 -0.81 8.31
C PHE A 464 10.98 -1.64 8.26
N GLY A 465 10.97 -2.73 7.47
CA GLY A 465 12.12 -3.61 7.34
C GLY A 465 12.54 -4.27 8.65
N GLN A 466 11.62 -4.48 9.60
CA GLN A 466 11.89 -5.27 10.79
C GLN A 466 12.44 -6.64 10.41
N ASN A 467 11.82 -7.28 9.43
CA ASN A 467 12.27 -8.57 8.91
C ASN A 467 13.61 -8.45 8.18
N ILE A 468 13.87 -7.34 7.47
CA ILE A 468 15.21 -7.03 6.92
C ILE A 468 16.26 -7.08 8.04
N ARG A 469 15.94 -6.57 9.24
CA ARG A 469 16.87 -6.54 10.38
C ARG A 469 16.99 -7.87 11.13
N TYR A 470 15.93 -8.67 11.24
CA TYR A 470 15.89 -9.83 12.15
C TYR A 470 15.81 -11.19 11.46
N GLU A 471 15.20 -11.31 10.28
CA GLU A 471 15.10 -12.60 9.60
C GLU A 471 16.46 -13.00 9.03
N SER A 472 16.95 -14.16 9.46
CA SER A 472 18.16 -14.78 8.92
C SER A 472 17.78 -15.97 8.05
N GLY A 473 18.11 -15.96 6.75
CA GLY A 473 17.88 -17.14 5.91
C GLY A 473 17.64 -16.84 4.43
N VAL A 474 17.04 -17.82 3.75
CA VAL A 474 16.50 -17.76 2.39
C VAL A 474 15.03 -18.17 2.49
N GLY A 475 14.10 -17.35 2.00
CA GLY A 475 12.66 -17.68 2.08
C GLY A 475 11.69 -16.51 1.91
N SER A 476 12.05 -15.32 2.38
CA SER A 476 11.26 -14.08 2.23
C SER A 476 12.04 -13.00 1.46
N LEU A 477 11.34 -12.01 0.92
CA LEU A 477 11.99 -10.85 0.29
C LEU A 477 12.78 -10.03 1.33
N ASP A 478 12.21 -9.85 2.52
CA ASP A 478 12.86 -9.15 3.63
C ASP A 478 14.19 -9.79 4.03
N ALA A 479 14.23 -11.12 4.24
CA ALA A 479 15.45 -11.83 4.61
C ALA A 479 16.54 -11.67 3.54
N ILE A 480 16.15 -11.68 2.26
CA ILE A 480 17.06 -11.54 1.13
C ILE A 480 17.58 -10.11 1.00
N ILE A 481 16.70 -9.10 1.11
CA ILE A 481 17.12 -7.70 1.16
C ILE A 481 18.05 -7.50 2.35
N GLY A 482 17.69 -7.97 3.53
CA GLY A 482 18.54 -7.90 4.72
C GLY A 482 19.88 -8.60 4.56
N ARG A 483 19.96 -9.69 3.80
CA ARG A 483 21.20 -10.46 3.57
C ARG A 483 22.14 -9.79 2.55
N PHE A 484 21.57 -9.26 1.47
CA PHE A 484 22.32 -8.77 0.31
C PHE A 484 22.41 -7.26 0.22
N THR A 485 21.76 -6.52 1.13
CA THR A 485 21.83 -5.06 1.16
C THR A 485 22.38 -4.52 2.47
N SER A 486 22.71 -3.23 2.48
CA SER A 486 23.01 -2.50 3.72
C SER A 486 21.77 -1.96 4.45
N ALA A 487 20.54 -2.16 3.94
CA ALA A 487 19.31 -1.57 4.50
C ALA A 487 19.08 -1.93 5.98
N ALA A 488 19.46 -3.15 6.38
CA ALA A 488 19.39 -3.59 7.78
C ALA A 488 20.16 -2.68 8.75
N GLY A 489 21.29 -2.10 8.31
CA GLY A 489 22.09 -1.16 9.09
C GLY A 489 21.45 0.23 9.19
N SER A 490 20.83 0.72 8.10
CA SER A 490 20.07 1.99 8.11
C SER A 490 18.84 1.93 9.01
N LEU A 491 18.22 0.75 9.16
CA LEU A 491 16.98 0.54 9.92
C LEU A 491 17.18 0.12 11.39
N ILE A 492 18.39 0.24 11.94
CA ILE A 492 18.66 -0.10 13.33
C ILE A 492 17.87 0.83 14.27
N ASN A 493 16.97 0.23 15.07
CA ASN A 493 16.06 0.97 15.96
C ASN A 493 16.76 1.85 17.00
N SER A 494 18.02 1.55 17.33
CA SER A 494 18.83 2.29 18.31
C SER A 494 19.65 3.43 17.70
N ARG A 495 19.54 3.67 16.39
CA ARG A 495 20.17 4.83 15.75
C ARG A 495 19.56 6.12 16.28
N GLU A 496 20.40 7.06 16.67
CA GLU A 496 19.96 8.38 17.13
C GLU A 496 19.28 9.16 15.99
N ASP A 497 19.83 9.05 14.78
CA ASP A 497 19.38 9.73 13.56
C ASP A 497 18.27 9.00 12.77
N LEU A 498 17.68 7.92 13.33
CA LEU A 498 16.72 7.06 12.62
C LEU A 498 15.54 7.82 12.00
N VAL A 499 15.06 8.85 12.70
CA VAL A 499 13.92 9.69 12.31
C VAL A 499 14.33 11.14 12.07
N SER A 500 15.57 11.35 11.65
CA SER A 500 16.11 12.69 11.38
C SER A 500 15.66 13.30 10.04
N ARG A 501 15.00 12.51 9.18
CA ARG A 501 14.57 12.91 7.83
C ARG A 501 13.10 12.51 7.60
N VAL A 502 12.19 13.19 8.29
CA VAL A 502 10.74 12.92 8.17
C VAL A 502 10.07 14.03 7.38
N ALA A 503 9.32 13.66 6.35
CA ALA A 503 8.40 14.55 5.66
C ALA A 503 6.96 14.12 5.88
N VAL A 504 6.12 15.12 6.14
CA VAL A 504 4.69 14.96 6.35
C VAL A 504 3.98 15.49 5.11
N PHE A 505 3.16 14.64 4.48
CA PHE A 505 2.39 14.98 3.29
C PHE A 505 0.91 15.10 3.67
N GLY A 506 0.35 16.28 3.43
CA GLY A 506 -1.08 16.58 3.59
C GLY A 506 -1.83 16.61 2.26
N GLU A 507 -3.13 16.87 2.32
CA GLU A 507 -3.96 17.14 1.13
C GLU A 507 -3.79 18.55 0.56
#